data_AF-A0A897NY86-F1
#
_entry.id   AF-A0A897NY86-F1
#
_cell.length_a   1.000
_cell.length_b   1.000
_cell.length_c   1.000
_cell.angle_alpha   90.00
_cell.angle_beta   90.00
_cell.angle_gamma   90.00
#
_symmetry.space_group_name_H-M   'P 1'
#
loop_
_entity.id
_entity.type
_entity.pdbx_description
1 polymer ?
#
loop_
_entity_poly.entity_id
_entity_poly.type
_entity_poly.pdbx_seq_one_letter_code
_entity_poly.pdbx_strand_id
1 'polypeptide(L)'
;MIPNHTTQSDRPLRIDNRAVSEVIGAILVFALLFLVLALIQLNAVPAANKQVEFEHDQRVTQDIQALQDGIYQVGTTGSGATVSIETGVVYPERFFLLNPSPATGALYTTDAQPLTIHNATAVGNVGDYWNGSKQTFTTKGITYQPGYNELGNPGTLTWEHSMLYSRYDGGQLYFYDGTGFIDGRQIQLTLLDGSLSYGGLSTSVQIAPVSTRTETVTIRNTPGEDLSIDIATGLTAEEFAGVVDADRIDRIEERADGLALYLEDGEYELSIAKVRVGPTATQEPGPRYITDAAGNGTSIPENTTQRFTVVVRDEYNNPVSGVPVTTTPTNADLLGSVEPVDTSLTGSDGRTTFRYTAPADVDGNEDVRIRTSMGDGTDPGNSIDVLEQATFRLTVVDSDRSGSPSNTTDDGVSRINPGDDAVQLTDIAAPGPSSSLLNLTFQNEGNEAMTFDKIRLLFFRTDDNNVGTTLNVTSPVISDEIKAYADYTDVPDFTILDGEELTVSFEADKTAVKGDFVGLSVLFTDGTVNNYFADIP
;
A
#
# COMPACT_ATOMS: atom_id res chain seq x y z
N MET A 1 -93.05 -19.41 -95.04
CA MET A 1 -93.50 -18.02 -95.29
C MET A 1 -92.74 -17.12 -94.32
N ILE A 2 -91.84 -16.29 -94.86
CA ILE A 2 -91.11 -15.12 -94.26
C ILE A 2 -92.14 -13.96 -94.07
N PRO A 3 -92.00 -12.85 -93.27
CA PRO A 3 -90.82 -12.06 -92.78
C PRO A 3 -90.80 -11.65 -91.27
N ASN A 4 -89.65 -11.33 -90.61
CA ASN A 4 -88.82 -10.08 -90.53
C ASN A 4 -89.57 -8.83 -89.99
N HIS A 5 -89.09 -7.93 -89.10
CA HIS A 5 -87.79 -7.48 -88.55
C HIS A 5 -88.05 -6.71 -87.22
N THR A 6 -87.11 -6.64 -86.25
CA THR A 6 -86.52 -5.38 -85.68
C THR A 6 -85.55 -5.58 -84.48
N THR A 7 -84.34 -5.04 -84.64
CA THR A 7 -83.44 -4.34 -83.69
C THR A 7 -83.36 -4.75 -82.21
N GLN A 8 -82.16 -5.21 -81.79
CA GLN A 8 -81.74 -5.15 -80.40
C GLN A 8 -80.52 -4.22 -80.26
N SER A 9 -80.67 -3.27 -79.34
CA SER A 9 -79.79 -2.14 -79.02
C SER A 9 -78.40 -2.56 -78.52
N ASP A 10 -77.37 -1.98 -79.13
CA ASP A 10 -76.08 -1.74 -78.47
C ASP A 10 -76.31 -0.70 -77.36
N ARG A 11 -75.97 -1.05 -76.12
CA ARG A 11 -75.83 -0.10 -75.02
C ARG A 11 -74.34 0.17 -74.83
N PRO A 12 -73.86 1.42 -75.00
CA PRO A 12 -72.49 1.74 -74.65
C PRO A 12 -72.35 1.66 -73.12
N LEU A 13 -71.38 0.86 -72.65
CA LEU A 13 -70.89 0.94 -71.29
C LEU A 13 -70.37 2.36 -71.07
N ARG A 14 -71.12 3.14 -70.29
CA ARG A 14 -70.72 4.47 -69.84
C ARG A 14 -69.58 4.27 -68.84
N ILE A 15 -68.33 4.48 -69.28
CA ILE A 15 -67.17 4.46 -68.38
C ILE A 15 -67.35 5.61 -67.39
N ASP A 16 -67.52 5.26 -66.12
CA ASP A 16 -67.77 6.19 -65.03
C ASP A 16 -66.44 6.81 -64.56
N ASN A 17 -66.07 7.95 -65.15
CA ASN A 17 -64.83 8.67 -64.80
C ASN A 17 -64.84 9.33 -63.41
N ARG A 18 -65.93 9.23 -62.62
CA ARG A 18 -66.00 9.77 -61.26
C ARG A 18 -65.17 8.97 -60.25
N ALA A 19 -65.01 7.66 -60.47
CA ALA A 19 -64.18 6.80 -59.63
C ALA A 19 -62.67 7.10 -59.75
N VAL A 20 -62.22 7.72 -60.84
CA VAL A 20 -60.80 7.99 -61.10
C VAL A 20 -60.27 9.15 -60.23
N SER A 21 -61.08 10.18 -59.97
CA SER A 21 -60.65 11.34 -59.16
C SER A 21 -60.50 11.01 -57.67
N GLU A 22 -61.35 10.13 -57.16
CA GLU A 22 -61.30 9.70 -55.75
C GLU A 22 -60.10 8.78 -55.50
N VAL A 23 -59.79 7.89 -56.46
CA VAL A 23 -58.59 7.04 -56.43
C VAL A 23 -57.30 7.87 -56.53
N ILE A 24 -57.25 8.87 -57.43
CA ILE A 24 -56.08 9.76 -57.55
C ILE A 24 -55.88 10.58 -56.26
N GLY A 25 -56.97 11.07 -55.66
CA GLY A 25 -56.92 11.75 -54.36
C GLY A 25 -56.38 10.86 -53.24
N ALA A 26 -56.84 9.61 -53.16
CA ALA A 26 -56.35 8.65 -52.17
C ALA A 26 -54.86 8.31 -52.36
N ILE A 27 -54.40 8.13 -53.60
CA ILE A 27 -52.98 7.89 -53.90
C ILE A 27 -52.12 9.10 -53.50
N LEU A 28 -52.58 10.33 -53.77
CA LEU A 28 -51.85 11.55 -53.38
C LEU A 28 -51.75 11.72 -51.87
N VAL A 29 -52.85 11.47 -51.13
CA VAL A 29 -52.84 11.51 -49.66
C VAL A 29 -51.92 10.43 -49.10
N PHE A 30 -51.93 9.24 -49.67
CA PHE A 30 -51.05 8.15 -49.25
C PHE A 30 -49.58 8.44 -49.55
N ALA A 31 -49.27 9.01 -50.72
CA ALA A 31 -47.93 9.47 -51.07
C ALA A 31 -47.45 10.59 -50.14
N LEU A 32 -48.33 11.51 -49.76
CA LEU A 32 -48.02 12.56 -48.78
C LEU A 32 -47.75 11.98 -47.39
N LEU A 33 -48.55 11.00 -46.94
CA LEU A 33 -48.32 10.31 -45.67
C LEU A 33 -46.96 9.59 -45.67
N PHE A 34 -46.61 8.91 -46.76
CA PHE A 34 -45.29 8.30 -46.89
C PHE A 34 -44.16 9.31 -46.93
N LEU A 35 -44.35 10.46 -47.58
CA LEU A 35 -43.36 11.54 -47.57
C LEU A 35 -43.13 12.07 -46.15
N VAL A 36 -44.20 12.29 -45.39
CA VAL A 36 -44.10 12.69 -43.97
C VAL A 36 -43.40 11.61 -43.15
N LEU A 37 -43.76 10.34 -43.36
CA LEU A 37 -43.11 9.22 -42.68
C LEU A 37 -41.60 9.14 -43.00
N ALA A 38 -41.23 9.33 -44.27
CA ALA A 38 -39.85 9.38 -44.70
C ALA A 38 -39.08 10.56 -44.07
N LEU A 39 -39.71 11.74 -43.96
CA LEU A 39 -39.11 12.89 -43.28
C LEU A 39 -38.88 12.63 -41.79
N ILE A 40 -39.83 11.98 -41.12
CA ILE A 40 -39.69 11.56 -39.72
C ILE A 40 -38.56 10.53 -39.58
N GLN A 41 -38.50 9.53 -40.47
CA GLN A 41 -37.47 8.50 -40.47
C GLN A 41 -36.07 9.06 -40.70
N LEU A 42 -35.92 10.10 -41.54
CA LEU A 42 -34.63 10.70 -41.89
C LEU A 42 -34.13 11.74 -40.87
N ASN A 43 -35.00 12.32 -40.05
CA ASN A 43 -34.62 13.43 -39.17
C ASN A 43 -34.98 13.16 -37.71
N ALA A 44 -36.23 12.78 -37.43
CA ALA A 44 -36.72 12.65 -36.06
C ALA A 44 -36.27 11.33 -35.40
N VAL A 45 -36.15 10.24 -36.16
CA VAL A 45 -35.65 8.96 -35.62
C VAL A 45 -34.17 9.07 -35.22
N PRO A 46 -33.24 9.51 -36.10
CA PRO A 46 -31.85 9.76 -35.74
C PRO A 46 -31.69 10.69 -34.53
N ALA A 47 -32.39 11.84 -34.51
CA ALA A 47 -32.28 12.80 -33.42
C ALA A 47 -32.70 12.21 -32.06
N ALA A 48 -33.79 11.43 -32.03
CA ALA A 48 -34.24 10.80 -30.80
C ALA A 48 -33.38 9.58 -30.41
N ASN A 49 -32.80 8.86 -31.37
CA ASN A 49 -31.84 7.77 -31.07
C ASN A 49 -30.52 8.33 -30.53
N LYS A 50 -30.04 9.45 -31.07
CA LYS A 50 -28.90 10.20 -30.53
C LYS A 50 -29.10 10.61 -29.07
N GLN A 51 -30.32 11.01 -28.69
CA GLN A 51 -30.64 11.32 -27.29
C GLN A 51 -30.53 10.07 -26.39
N VAL A 52 -31.06 8.93 -26.84
CA VAL A 52 -30.96 7.65 -26.11
C VAL A 52 -29.50 7.23 -25.92
N GLU A 53 -28.67 7.39 -26.96
CA GLU A 53 -27.25 7.09 -26.89
C GLU A 53 -26.47 8.04 -25.98
N PHE A 54 -26.79 9.34 -26.01
CA PHE A 54 -26.20 10.31 -25.08
C PHE A 54 -26.55 10.01 -23.62
N GLU A 55 -27.80 9.65 -23.34
CA GLU A 55 -28.21 9.22 -21.99
C GLU A 55 -27.52 7.94 -21.56
N HIS A 56 -27.28 7.00 -22.47
CA HIS A 56 -26.50 5.80 -22.19
C HIS A 56 -25.03 6.13 -21.91
N ASP A 57 -24.43 7.05 -22.67
CA ASP A 57 -23.05 7.52 -22.48
C ASP A 57 -22.82 8.07 -21.07
N GLN A 58 -23.79 8.81 -20.55
CA GLN A 58 -23.76 9.30 -19.17
C GLN A 58 -23.86 8.16 -18.14
N ARG A 59 -24.70 7.15 -18.38
CA ARG A 59 -24.84 6.01 -17.45
C ARG A 59 -23.62 5.11 -17.45
N VAL A 60 -23.08 4.75 -18.61
CA VAL A 60 -21.85 3.94 -18.68
C VAL A 60 -20.66 4.66 -18.06
N THR A 61 -20.59 5.99 -18.19
CA THR A 61 -19.57 6.79 -17.49
C THR A 61 -19.69 6.62 -15.97
N GLN A 62 -20.91 6.69 -15.42
CA GLN A 62 -21.16 6.45 -13.99
C GLN A 62 -20.82 5.02 -13.57
N ASP A 63 -21.14 4.03 -14.41
CA ASP A 63 -20.79 2.63 -14.15
C ASP A 63 -19.27 2.42 -14.10
N ILE A 64 -18.50 3.11 -14.95
CA ILE A 64 -17.03 3.05 -14.95
C ILE A 64 -16.43 3.80 -13.76
N GLN A 65 -17.04 4.90 -13.31
CA GLN A 65 -16.67 5.54 -12.04
C GLN A 65 -16.91 4.59 -10.85
N ALA A 66 -18.04 3.87 -10.83
CA ALA A 66 -18.30 2.86 -9.82
C ALA A 66 -17.31 1.67 -9.89
N LEU A 67 -16.84 1.32 -11.09
CA LEU A 67 -15.77 0.33 -11.27
C LEU A 67 -14.44 0.82 -10.67
N GLN A 68 -14.07 2.08 -10.92
CA GLN A 68 -12.89 2.72 -10.34
C GLN A 68 -12.95 2.74 -8.80
N ASP A 69 -14.08 3.17 -8.22
CA ASP A 69 -14.30 3.14 -6.77
C ASP A 69 -14.17 1.71 -6.21
N GLY A 70 -14.74 0.73 -6.92
CA GLY A 70 -14.63 -0.68 -6.58
C GLY A 70 -13.18 -1.19 -6.60
N ILE A 71 -12.38 -0.76 -7.58
CA ILE A 71 -10.94 -1.11 -7.68
C ILE A 71 -10.18 -0.56 -6.46
N TYR A 72 -10.38 0.71 -6.10
CA TYR A 72 -9.73 1.30 -4.93
C TYR A 72 -10.16 0.63 -3.63
N GLN A 73 -11.46 0.40 -3.46
CA GLN A 73 -12.00 -0.25 -2.28
C GLN A 73 -11.44 -1.67 -2.11
N VAL A 74 -11.38 -2.45 -3.18
CA VAL A 74 -10.83 -3.82 -3.15
C VAL A 74 -9.34 -3.80 -2.84
N GLY A 75 -8.59 -2.89 -3.45
CA GLY A 75 -7.15 -2.73 -3.19
C GLY A 75 -6.81 -2.34 -1.75
N THR A 76 -7.72 -1.65 -1.07
CA THR A 76 -7.53 -1.18 0.32
C THR A 76 -8.08 -2.17 1.34
N THR A 77 -9.25 -2.75 1.09
CA THR A 77 -9.97 -3.58 2.08
C THR A 77 -9.74 -5.08 1.93
N GLY A 78 -9.23 -5.53 0.79
CA GLY A 78 -9.14 -6.97 0.48
C GLY A 78 -10.48 -7.66 0.27
N SER A 79 -11.58 -6.91 0.24
CA SER A 79 -12.91 -7.48 -0.01
C SER A 79 -13.26 -7.37 -1.49
N GLY A 80 -13.45 -8.50 -2.16
CA GLY A 80 -13.83 -8.54 -3.58
C GLY A 80 -15.16 -7.83 -3.86
N ALA A 81 -15.33 -7.35 -5.08
CA ALA A 81 -16.51 -6.60 -5.52
C ALA A 81 -16.98 -7.05 -6.91
N THR A 82 -18.19 -6.64 -7.29
CA THR A 82 -18.71 -6.85 -8.65
C THR A 82 -19.52 -5.63 -9.06
N VAL A 83 -19.22 -5.11 -10.25
CA VAL A 83 -19.87 -3.92 -10.81
C VAL A 83 -20.55 -4.31 -12.12
N SER A 84 -21.80 -3.88 -12.29
CA SER A 84 -22.55 -4.05 -13.53
C SER A 84 -22.32 -2.84 -14.42
N ILE A 85 -22.09 -3.08 -15.71
CA ILE A 85 -21.82 -2.02 -16.69
C ILE A 85 -22.76 -2.20 -17.87
N GLU A 86 -23.51 -1.15 -18.21
CA GLU A 86 -24.28 -1.06 -19.46
C GLU A 86 -23.31 -0.82 -20.63
N THR A 87 -22.88 -1.89 -21.33
CA THR A 87 -21.96 -1.76 -22.46
C THR A 87 -22.66 -1.38 -23.76
N GLY A 88 -23.99 -1.43 -23.82
CA GLY A 88 -24.77 -1.10 -25.00
C GLY A 88 -26.24 -0.79 -24.71
N VAL A 89 -26.91 -0.21 -25.71
CA VAL A 89 -28.27 0.30 -25.59
C VAL A 89 -29.20 -0.20 -26.70
N VAL A 90 -30.46 -0.43 -26.34
CA VAL A 90 -31.54 -0.78 -27.27
C VAL A 90 -32.43 0.43 -27.49
N TYR A 91 -32.80 0.71 -28.74
CA TYR A 91 -33.70 1.82 -29.05
C TYR A 91 -35.15 1.47 -28.73
N PRO A 92 -35.93 2.41 -28.15
CA PRO A 92 -37.35 2.22 -27.91
C PRO A 92 -38.14 1.90 -29.18
N GLU A 93 -39.11 0.98 -29.09
CA GLU A 93 -39.96 0.63 -30.22
C GLU A 93 -40.80 1.84 -30.70
N ARG A 94 -40.94 1.96 -32.02
CA ARG A 94 -41.69 3.05 -32.65
C ARG A 94 -42.63 2.49 -33.72
N PHE A 95 -43.93 2.74 -33.57
CA PHE A 95 -44.93 2.24 -34.51
C PHE A 95 -44.74 2.86 -35.91
N PHE A 96 -44.70 2.01 -36.94
CA PHE A 96 -44.42 2.37 -38.35
C PHE A 96 -43.03 2.96 -38.66
N LEU A 97 -42.10 2.95 -37.71
CA LEU A 97 -40.73 3.44 -37.88
C LEU A 97 -39.72 2.32 -37.64
N LEU A 98 -38.54 2.47 -38.21
CA LEU A 98 -37.46 1.49 -38.08
C LEU A 98 -36.30 2.09 -37.29
N ASN A 99 -35.79 1.35 -36.32
CA ASN A 99 -34.55 1.66 -35.61
C ASN A 99 -33.38 0.86 -36.22
N PRO A 100 -32.14 1.37 -36.11
CA PRO A 100 -30.96 0.55 -36.38
C PRO A 100 -30.85 -0.60 -35.36
N SER A 101 -29.91 -1.53 -35.61
CA SER A 101 -29.56 -2.55 -34.62
C SER A 101 -29.10 -1.90 -33.30
N PRO A 102 -29.28 -2.56 -32.14
CA PRO A 102 -28.78 -2.04 -30.86
C PRO A 102 -27.32 -1.58 -30.97
N ALA A 103 -27.00 -0.45 -30.34
CA ALA A 103 -25.64 0.06 -30.27
C ALA A 103 -24.90 -0.68 -29.14
N THR A 104 -23.75 -1.26 -29.44
CA THR A 104 -22.93 -1.99 -28.45
C THR A 104 -21.51 -1.48 -28.50
N GLY A 105 -20.99 -1.06 -27.35
CA GLY A 105 -19.57 -0.76 -27.17
C GLY A 105 -18.76 -2.00 -26.80
N ALA A 106 -17.46 -1.76 -26.63
CA ALA A 106 -16.49 -2.75 -26.18
C ALA A 106 -15.84 -2.29 -24.88
N LEU A 107 -15.79 -3.18 -23.87
CA LEU A 107 -15.05 -2.98 -22.62
C LEU A 107 -13.89 -3.97 -22.57
N TYR A 108 -12.67 -3.47 -22.51
CA TYR A 108 -11.47 -4.31 -22.51
C TYR A 108 -10.36 -3.73 -21.65
N THR A 109 -9.45 -4.60 -21.21
CA THR A 109 -8.19 -4.19 -20.58
C THR A 109 -7.13 -3.97 -21.65
N THR A 110 -6.24 -3.02 -21.45
CA THR A 110 -5.05 -2.85 -22.31
C THR A 110 -4.08 -4.03 -22.17
N ASP A 111 -3.05 -4.02 -23.01
CA ASP A 111 -1.87 -4.83 -22.75
C ASP A 111 -1.19 -4.40 -21.44
N ALA A 112 -0.47 -5.34 -20.83
CA ALA A 112 0.35 -5.10 -19.65
C ALA A 112 1.47 -4.11 -19.98
N GLN A 113 1.57 -3.05 -19.18
CA GLN A 113 2.55 -1.98 -19.33
C GLN A 113 3.42 -1.85 -18.08
N PRO A 114 4.70 -1.44 -18.23
CA PRO A 114 5.58 -1.20 -17.10
C PRO A 114 5.23 0.10 -16.36
N LEU A 115 5.38 0.07 -15.05
CA LEU A 115 5.48 1.24 -14.18
C LEU A 115 6.79 1.10 -13.41
N THR A 116 7.71 2.07 -13.54
CA THR A 116 9.04 1.95 -12.94
C THR A 116 9.33 3.09 -12.00
N ILE A 117 9.82 2.77 -10.79
CA ILE A 117 10.29 3.74 -9.81
C ILE A 117 11.83 3.70 -9.82
N HIS A 118 12.46 4.85 -9.96
CA HIS A 118 13.91 5.02 -10.03
C HIS A 118 14.43 5.79 -8.80
N ASN A 119 15.63 5.43 -8.35
CA ASN A 119 16.38 6.19 -7.34
C ASN A 119 15.61 6.40 -6.02
N ALA A 120 14.74 5.45 -5.68
CA ALA A 120 14.00 5.44 -4.42
C ALA A 120 14.79 4.68 -3.36
N THR A 121 15.09 5.35 -2.25
CA THR A 121 15.76 4.78 -1.08
C THR A 121 14.86 4.87 0.14
N ALA A 122 14.89 3.87 1.01
CA ALA A 122 14.24 3.91 2.32
C ALA A 122 15.27 3.86 3.44
N VAL A 123 14.90 4.41 4.60
CA VAL A 123 15.68 4.27 5.84
C VAL A 123 15.14 3.10 6.65
N GLY A 124 16.01 2.48 7.45
CA GLY A 124 15.64 1.42 8.36
C GLY A 124 15.52 0.06 7.69
N ASN A 125 14.56 -0.72 8.16
CA ASN A 125 14.48 -2.16 7.97
C ASN A 125 14.11 -2.61 6.54
N VAL A 126 13.62 -1.70 5.69
CA VAL A 126 13.27 -1.97 4.28
C VAL A 126 14.27 -1.40 3.27
N GLY A 127 15.37 -0.82 3.74
CA GLY A 127 16.40 -0.19 2.91
C GLY A 127 17.12 -1.14 1.96
N ASP A 128 17.17 -2.44 2.25
CA ASP A 128 17.76 -3.44 1.35
C ASP A 128 16.94 -3.61 0.06
N TYR A 129 15.60 -3.50 0.16
CA TYR A 129 14.68 -3.55 -0.98
C TYR A 129 14.60 -2.21 -1.71
N TRP A 130 14.46 -1.11 -0.96
CA TRP A 130 14.50 0.26 -1.47
C TRP A 130 15.89 0.85 -1.30
N ASN A 131 16.82 0.41 -2.16
CA ASN A 131 18.24 0.77 -2.09
C ASN A 131 18.70 1.74 -3.21
N GLY A 132 17.75 2.37 -3.91
CA GLY A 132 18.00 3.23 -5.07
C GLY A 132 17.96 2.49 -6.41
N SER A 133 18.04 1.16 -6.41
CA SER A 133 17.84 0.37 -7.63
C SER A 133 16.43 0.54 -8.19
N LYS A 134 16.30 0.48 -9.52
CA LYS A 134 15.00 0.56 -10.18
C LYS A 134 14.07 -0.58 -9.76
N GLN A 135 12.82 -0.26 -9.46
CA GLN A 135 11.75 -1.21 -9.20
C GLN A 135 10.71 -1.11 -10.32
N THR A 136 10.46 -2.21 -11.02
CA THR A 136 9.51 -2.25 -12.15
C THR A 136 8.33 -3.14 -11.80
N PHE A 137 7.13 -2.58 -11.93
CA PHE A 137 5.87 -3.27 -11.79
C PHE A 137 5.13 -3.33 -13.13
N THR A 138 4.10 -4.17 -13.20
CA THR A 138 3.23 -4.28 -14.36
C THR A 138 1.80 -3.94 -13.99
N THR A 139 1.17 -3.09 -14.81
CA THR A 139 -0.23 -2.67 -14.68
C THR A 139 -0.93 -2.65 -16.04
N LYS A 140 -2.25 -2.54 -16.02
CA LYS A 140 -3.11 -2.40 -17.21
C LYS A 140 -4.06 -1.22 -17.03
N GLY A 141 -4.52 -0.67 -18.15
CA GLY A 141 -5.67 0.22 -18.19
C GLY A 141 -6.96 -0.54 -18.50
N ILE A 142 -8.09 0.14 -18.32
CA ILE A 142 -9.42 -0.31 -18.76
C ILE A 142 -9.94 0.70 -19.77
N THR A 143 -10.42 0.24 -20.91
CA THR A 143 -11.00 1.09 -21.95
C THR A 143 -12.42 0.65 -22.27
N TYR A 144 -13.34 1.62 -22.28
CA TYR A 144 -14.65 1.49 -22.88
C TYR A 144 -14.71 2.31 -24.16
N GLN A 145 -14.92 1.63 -25.29
CA GLN A 145 -15.10 2.25 -26.60
C GLN A 145 -16.57 2.15 -27.02
N PRO A 146 -17.30 3.26 -27.11
CA PRO A 146 -18.71 3.25 -27.51
C PRO A 146 -18.88 2.87 -29.00
N GLY A 147 -19.94 2.12 -29.30
CA GLY A 147 -20.32 1.71 -30.66
C GLY A 147 -21.68 2.28 -31.08
N TYR A 148 -21.90 3.58 -30.83
CA TYR A 148 -23.15 4.26 -31.14
C TYR A 148 -23.37 4.45 -32.64
N ASN A 149 -24.64 4.45 -33.06
CA ASN A 149 -25.03 4.60 -34.46
C ASN A 149 -25.28 6.06 -34.86
N GLU A 150 -25.79 6.90 -33.94
CA GLU A 150 -26.28 8.26 -34.26
C GLU A 150 -25.54 9.37 -33.49
N LEU A 151 -24.98 9.06 -32.32
CA LEU A 151 -24.15 9.93 -31.51
C LEU A 151 -22.76 10.01 -32.16
N GLY A 152 -22.54 11.10 -32.90
CA GLY A 152 -21.24 11.37 -33.53
C GLY A 152 -20.17 11.74 -32.52
N ASN A 153 -18.95 11.25 -32.77
CA ASN A 153 -17.75 11.48 -31.95
C ASN A 153 -17.97 11.18 -30.45
N PRO A 154 -18.36 9.94 -30.09
CA PRO A 154 -18.43 9.57 -28.69
C PRO A 154 -17.00 9.42 -28.12
N GLY A 155 -16.83 9.79 -26.85
CA GLY A 155 -15.52 9.70 -26.20
C GLY A 155 -15.16 8.25 -25.89
N THR A 156 -13.91 7.86 -26.11
CA THR A 156 -13.36 6.61 -25.57
C THR A 156 -12.98 6.85 -24.11
N LEU A 157 -13.60 6.12 -23.18
CA LEU A 157 -13.30 6.21 -21.76
C LEU A 157 -12.11 5.32 -21.43
N THR A 158 -11.12 5.87 -20.74
CA THR A 158 -9.94 5.14 -20.28
C THR A 158 -9.73 5.39 -18.80
N TRP A 159 -9.59 4.30 -18.04
CA TRP A 159 -9.04 4.31 -16.69
C TRP A 159 -7.61 3.78 -16.73
N GLU A 160 -6.65 4.58 -16.29
CA GLU A 160 -5.23 4.19 -16.15
C GLU A 160 -4.55 5.07 -15.10
N HIS A 161 -3.56 4.53 -14.39
CA HIS A 161 -2.78 5.24 -13.36
C HIS A 161 -3.64 6.07 -12.40
N SER A 162 -4.74 5.48 -11.92
CA SER A 162 -5.69 6.11 -11.01
C SER A 162 -6.49 7.29 -11.59
N MET A 163 -6.38 7.58 -12.89
CA MET A 163 -7.15 8.61 -13.58
C MET A 163 -8.26 7.99 -14.43
N LEU A 164 -9.35 8.72 -14.60
CA LEU A 164 -10.45 8.38 -15.52
C LEU A 164 -10.73 9.56 -16.44
N TYR A 165 -10.61 9.34 -17.75
CA TYR A 165 -10.85 10.37 -18.75
C TYR A 165 -11.53 9.83 -20.02
N SER A 166 -12.17 10.72 -20.77
CA SER A 166 -12.64 10.48 -22.13
C SER A 166 -11.75 11.21 -23.13
N ARG A 167 -11.34 10.51 -24.19
CA ARG A 167 -10.70 11.11 -25.38
C ARG A 167 -11.63 11.03 -26.58
N TYR A 168 -11.83 12.16 -27.24
CA TYR A 168 -12.65 12.30 -28.43
C TYR A 168 -11.78 12.31 -29.70
N ASP A 169 -12.33 11.95 -30.86
CA ASP A 169 -11.60 11.83 -32.14
C ASP A 169 -10.91 13.13 -32.59
N GLY A 170 -11.37 14.29 -32.10
CA GLY A 170 -10.74 15.59 -32.33
C GLY A 170 -9.58 15.92 -31.39
N GLY A 171 -9.16 14.97 -30.55
CA GLY A 171 -8.11 15.13 -29.55
C GLY A 171 -8.56 15.82 -28.27
N GLN A 172 -9.84 16.21 -28.14
CA GLN A 172 -10.35 16.76 -26.89
C GLN A 172 -10.29 15.71 -25.79
N LEU A 173 -9.88 16.15 -24.61
CA LEU A 173 -9.75 15.32 -23.43
C LEU A 173 -10.65 15.89 -22.32
N TYR A 174 -11.33 15.01 -21.59
CA TYR A 174 -12.14 15.38 -20.44
C TYR A 174 -11.88 14.41 -19.30
N PHE A 175 -11.44 14.93 -18.15
CA PHE A 175 -11.18 14.12 -16.95
C PHE A 175 -12.43 14.09 -16.06
N TYR A 176 -12.81 12.89 -15.66
CA TYR A 176 -13.83 12.64 -14.63
C TYR A 176 -13.20 12.50 -13.25
N ASP A 177 -11.99 11.95 -13.21
CA ASP A 177 -11.11 11.90 -12.05
C ASP A 177 -9.67 12.14 -12.52
N GLY A 178 -9.08 13.24 -12.04
CA GLY A 178 -7.71 13.66 -12.34
C GLY A 178 -6.77 13.56 -11.14
N THR A 179 -7.25 13.06 -9.99
CA THR A 179 -6.49 13.06 -8.72
C THR A 179 -5.23 12.19 -8.78
N GLY A 180 -5.06 11.39 -9.83
CA GLY A 180 -3.83 10.66 -10.13
C GLY A 180 -3.44 9.68 -9.01
N PHE A 181 -2.16 9.35 -8.96
CA PHE A 181 -1.59 8.48 -7.92
C PHE A 181 -0.62 9.22 -6.98
N ILE A 182 -0.47 10.54 -7.15
CA ILE A 182 0.37 11.40 -6.32
C ILE A 182 -0.54 12.47 -5.72
N ASP A 183 -0.64 12.48 -4.40
CA ASP A 183 -1.36 13.49 -3.61
C ASP A 183 -0.42 14.03 -2.54
N GLY A 184 0.15 15.20 -2.80
CA GLY A 184 1.20 15.77 -1.96
C GLY A 184 2.37 14.78 -1.79
N ARG A 185 2.66 14.42 -0.53
CA ARG A 185 3.75 13.49 -0.19
C ARG A 185 3.31 12.01 -0.20
N GLN A 186 2.08 11.71 -0.59
CA GLN A 186 1.57 10.34 -0.67
C GLN A 186 1.59 9.85 -2.11
N ILE A 187 2.16 8.67 -2.31
CA ILE A 187 2.19 7.99 -3.60
C ILE A 187 1.37 6.71 -3.46
N GLN A 188 0.19 6.69 -4.08
CA GLN A 188 -0.81 5.63 -3.95
C GLN A 188 -1.02 4.93 -5.28
N LEU A 189 -0.21 3.89 -5.53
CA LEU A 189 -0.28 3.11 -6.76
C LEU A 189 -1.33 2.00 -6.62
N THR A 190 -2.31 1.98 -7.54
CA THR A 190 -3.27 0.88 -7.65
C THR A 190 -3.07 0.20 -9.00
N LEU A 191 -2.34 -0.91 -8.98
CA LEU A 191 -1.98 -1.67 -10.17
C LEU A 191 -3.10 -2.62 -10.54
N LEU A 192 -3.35 -2.74 -11.84
CA LEU A 192 -4.40 -3.59 -12.38
C LEU A 192 -3.81 -4.79 -13.12
N ASP A 193 -4.40 -5.95 -12.86
CA ASP A 193 -4.18 -7.17 -13.62
C ASP A 193 -5.51 -7.81 -14.05
N GLY A 194 -5.43 -8.90 -14.81
CA GLY A 194 -6.57 -9.63 -15.33
C GLY A 194 -6.86 -9.28 -16.78
N SER A 195 -8.03 -9.72 -17.24
CA SER A 195 -8.43 -9.53 -18.63
C SER A 195 -9.93 -9.28 -18.73
N LEU A 196 -10.27 -8.19 -19.42
CA LEU A 196 -11.63 -7.90 -19.84
C LEU A 196 -11.66 -7.95 -21.37
N SER A 197 -12.71 -8.57 -21.90
CA SER A 197 -13.02 -8.55 -23.33
C SER A 197 -14.51 -8.78 -23.49
N TYR A 198 -15.27 -7.72 -23.22
CA TYR A 198 -16.72 -7.76 -23.21
C TYR A 198 -17.31 -6.89 -24.31
N GLY A 199 -18.39 -7.38 -24.89
CA GLY A 199 -19.29 -6.65 -25.75
C GLY A 199 -20.73 -7.08 -25.48
N GLY A 200 -21.68 -6.45 -26.17
CA GLY A 200 -23.11 -6.67 -25.96
C GLY A 200 -23.76 -5.53 -25.18
N LEU A 201 -24.90 -5.82 -24.55
CA LEU A 201 -25.74 -4.80 -23.89
C LEU A 201 -25.31 -4.52 -22.44
N SER A 202 -24.84 -5.54 -21.72
CA SER A 202 -24.36 -5.38 -20.35
C SER A 202 -23.36 -6.47 -19.99
N THR A 203 -22.53 -6.19 -19.00
CA THR A 203 -21.60 -7.16 -18.41
C THR A 203 -21.44 -6.92 -16.92
N SER A 204 -21.02 -7.95 -16.19
CA SER A 204 -20.64 -7.84 -14.77
C SER A 204 -19.14 -8.05 -14.63
N VAL A 205 -18.45 -7.03 -14.15
CA VAL A 205 -17.00 -7.05 -13.92
C VAL A 205 -16.75 -7.45 -12.48
N GLN A 206 -16.09 -8.60 -12.30
CA GLN A 206 -15.61 -9.05 -11.00
C GLN A 206 -14.28 -8.36 -10.68
N ILE A 207 -14.11 -7.95 -9.43
CA ILE A 207 -12.92 -7.31 -8.91
C ILE A 207 -12.43 -8.13 -7.71
N ALA A 208 -11.17 -8.54 -7.71
CA ALA A 208 -10.59 -9.35 -6.65
C ALA A 208 -9.23 -8.77 -6.21
N PRO A 209 -8.91 -8.82 -4.90
CA PRO A 209 -7.59 -8.42 -4.43
C PRO A 209 -6.53 -9.41 -4.93
N VAL A 210 -5.35 -8.90 -5.23
CA VAL A 210 -4.14 -9.70 -5.49
C VAL A 210 -3.09 -9.40 -4.43
N SER A 211 -2.90 -8.12 -4.12
CA SER A 211 -2.08 -7.64 -3.01
C SER A 211 -2.71 -6.37 -2.44
N THR A 212 -3.03 -6.38 -1.16
CA THR A 212 -3.83 -5.31 -0.52
C THR A 212 -2.94 -4.34 0.22
N ARG A 213 -3.14 -3.05 -0.05
CA ARG A 213 -2.40 -1.95 0.56
C ARG A 213 -2.66 -1.87 2.06
N THR A 214 -1.81 -2.52 2.83
CA THR A 214 -1.90 -2.58 4.30
C THR A 214 -0.71 -1.88 4.98
N GLU A 215 0.37 -1.68 4.24
CA GLU A 215 1.62 -1.10 4.71
C GLU A 215 2.02 0.06 3.82
N THR A 216 2.69 1.05 4.42
CA THR A 216 3.28 2.18 3.72
C THR A 216 4.80 2.12 3.93
N VAL A 217 5.55 2.61 2.96
CA VAL A 217 7.00 2.76 3.07
C VAL A 217 7.39 4.21 2.78
N THR A 218 8.12 4.81 3.71
CA THR A 218 8.74 6.12 3.51
C THR A 218 9.95 5.95 2.59
N ILE A 219 9.88 6.56 1.40
CA ILE A 219 10.96 6.59 0.41
C ILE A 219 11.43 8.03 0.19
N ARG A 220 12.69 8.18 -0.21
CA ARG A 220 13.30 9.46 -0.61
C ARG A 220 14.27 9.25 -1.75
N ASN A 221 14.67 10.33 -2.40
CA ASN A 221 15.65 10.26 -3.47
C ASN A 221 17.01 9.76 -2.99
N THR A 222 17.67 8.95 -3.83
CA THR A 222 19.08 8.60 -3.65
C THR A 222 19.91 9.89 -3.63
N PRO A 223 20.88 10.06 -2.71
CA PRO A 223 21.69 11.27 -2.65
C PRO A 223 22.37 11.60 -4.00
N GLY A 224 22.04 12.78 -4.55
CA GLY A 224 22.59 13.27 -5.82
C GLY A 224 21.88 12.76 -7.08
N GLU A 225 20.77 12.03 -6.94
CA GLU A 225 19.93 11.59 -8.04
C GLU A 225 18.47 12.03 -7.81
N ASP A 226 17.72 12.22 -8.90
CA ASP A 226 16.31 12.59 -8.83
C ASP A 226 15.45 11.32 -8.69
N LEU A 227 14.50 11.32 -7.73
CA LEU A 227 13.47 10.29 -7.63
C LEU A 227 12.49 10.45 -8.79
N SER A 228 12.31 9.40 -9.61
CA SER A 228 11.39 9.44 -10.75
C SER A 228 10.47 8.24 -10.85
N ILE A 229 9.28 8.47 -11.42
CA ILE A 229 8.28 7.44 -11.73
C ILE A 229 7.98 7.49 -13.23
N ASP A 230 8.29 6.41 -13.92
CA ASP A 230 8.02 6.23 -15.34
C ASP A 230 6.71 5.45 -15.50
N ILE A 231 5.75 6.06 -16.21
CA ILE A 231 4.42 5.49 -16.51
C ILE A 231 4.20 5.39 -18.01
N ALA A 232 3.63 4.28 -18.48
CA ALA A 232 3.18 4.17 -19.86
C ALA A 232 1.78 4.76 -20.01
N THR A 233 1.60 5.81 -20.82
CA THR A 233 0.32 6.50 -20.95
C THR A 233 0.16 7.10 -22.35
N GLY A 234 -1.09 7.25 -22.78
CA GLY A 234 -1.43 8.00 -23.99
C GLY A 234 -1.56 9.50 -23.80
N LEU A 235 -1.32 10.03 -22.59
CA LEU A 235 -1.39 11.46 -22.28
C LEU A 235 -0.08 12.17 -22.62
N THR A 236 -0.16 13.40 -23.10
CA THR A 236 1.01 14.29 -23.22
C THR A 236 1.42 14.85 -21.86
N ALA A 237 2.63 15.40 -21.77
CA ALA A 237 3.08 16.05 -20.53
C ALA A 237 2.18 17.22 -20.12
N GLU A 238 1.68 17.99 -21.09
CA GLU A 238 0.76 19.12 -20.85
C GLU A 238 -0.62 18.64 -20.38
N GLU A 239 -1.16 17.58 -20.98
CA GLU A 239 -2.45 16.99 -20.57
C GLU A 239 -2.38 16.46 -19.12
N PHE A 240 -1.29 15.79 -18.75
CA PHE A 240 -1.09 15.25 -17.41
C PHE A 240 -0.90 16.37 -16.37
N ALA A 241 -0.01 17.33 -16.65
CA ALA A 241 0.26 18.46 -15.76
C ALA A 241 -0.97 19.33 -15.50
N GLY A 242 -1.95 19.34 -16.42
CA GLY A 242 -3.18 20.12 -16.28
C GLY A 242 -4.16 19.59 -15.23
N VAL A 243 -3.96 18.37 -14.70
CA VAL A 243 -4.91 17.72 -13.77
C VAL A 243 -4.32 17.21 -12.48
N VAL A 244 -3.04 16.85 -12.45
CA VAL A 244 -2.39 16.40 -11.22
C VAL A 244 -1.98 17.57 -10.35
N ASP A 245 -1.86 17.34 -9.04
CA ASP A 245 -1.19 18.28 -8.16
C ASP A 245 0.31 18.31 -8.48
N ALA A 246 0.68 19.24 -9.36
CA ALA A 246 2.04 19.39 -9.85
C ALA A 246 2.99 20.01 -8.81
N ASP A 247 2.50 20.40 -7.62
CA ASP A 247 3.32 21.03 -6.58
C ASP A 247 4.40 20.08 -6.02
N ARG A 248 4.39 18.80 -6.40
CA ARG A 248 5.38 17.78 -5.99
C ARG A 248 6.14 17.14 -7.15
N ILE A 249 5.90 17.63 -8.36
CA ILE A 249 6.55 17.15 -9.57
C ILE A 249 7.42 18.31 -10.08
N ASP A 250 8.75 18.17 -9.96
CA ASP A 250 9.72 19.15 -10.45
C ASP A 250 9.63 19.28 -11.99
N ARG A 251 9.54 18.15 -12.68
CA ARG A 251 9.39 18.12 -14.14
C ARG A 251 8.74 16.84 -14.66
N ILE A 252 8.12 16.96 -15.83
CA ILE A 252 7.54 15.85 -16.58
C ILE A 252 8.24 15.79 -17.94
N GLU A 253 8.82 14.63 -18.26
CA GLU A 253 9.47 14.38 -19.55
C GLU A 253 8.68 13.37 -20.38
N GLU A 254 8.44 13.69 -21.65
CA GLU A 254 7.86 12.74 -22.60
C GLU A 254 8.88 11.66 -22.97
N ARG A 255 8.43 10.41 -22.94
CA ARG A 255 9.15 9.23 -23.39
C ARG A 255 8.42 8.63 -24.58
N ALA A 256 9.05 7.68 -25.28
CA ALA A 256 8.46 7.07 -26.48
C ALA A 256 7.08 6.43 -26.22
N ASP A 257 6.90 5.85 -25.03
CA ASP A 257 5.71 5.07 -24.66
C ASP A 257 4.98 5.64 -23.42
N GLY A 258 5.26 6.89 -23.01
CA GLY A 258 4.62 7.50 -21.84
C GLY A 258 5.37 8.68 -21.24
N LEU A 259 5.32 8.83 -19.92
CA LEU A 259 5.86 9.98 -19.18
C LEU A 259 6.83 9.53 -18.09
N ALA A 260 7.86 10.33 -17.86
CA ALA A 260 8.73 10.25 -16.67
C ALA A 260 8.45 11.44 -15.76
N LEU A 261 7.97 11.17 -14.55
CA LEU A 261 7.65 12.17 -13.53
C LEU A 261 8.83 12.26 -12.56
N TYR A 262 9.49 13.40 -12.49
CA TYR A 262 10.57 13.64 -11.52
C TYR A 262 9.98 14.40 -10.33
N LEU A 263 10.11 13.82 -9.14
CA LEU A 263 9.53 14.36 -7.91
C LEU A 263 10.48 15.37 -7.27
N GLU A 264 9.92 16.32 -6.51
CA GLU A 264 10.72 17.20 -5.66
C GLU A 264 11.52 16.41 -4.62
N ASP A 265 12.69 16.92 -4.22
CA ASP A 265 13.46 16.34 -3.11
C ASP A 265 12.63 16.30 -1.82
N GLY A 266 12.56 15.11 -1.21
CA GLY A 266 11.80 14.91 0.03
C GLY A 266 11.50 13.44 0.32
N GLU A 267 10.83 13.24 1.45
CA GLU A 267 10.30 11.95 1.86
C GLU A 267 8.86 11.80 1.40
N TYR A 268 8.54 10.67 0.80
CA TYR A 268 7.24 10.30 0.27
C TYR A 268 6.76 8.99 0.90
N GLU A 269 5.47 8.94 1.20
CA GLU A 269 4.78 7.75 1.69
C GLU A 269 4.27 6.94 0.50
N LEU A 270 4.97 5.86 0.16
CA LEU A 270 4.63 4.98 -0.95
C LEU A 270 3.78 3.79 -0.47
N SER A 271 2.69 3.55 -1.18
CA SER A 271 1.80 2.43 -0.92
C SER A 271 1.28 1.84 -2.23
N ILE A 272 1.37 0.52 -2.37
CA ILE A 272 1.06 -0.17 -3.63
C ILE A 272 -0.01 -1.23 -3.37
N ALA A 273 -1.09 -1.19 -4.14
CA ALA A 273 -2.09 -2.26 -4.21
C ALA A 273 -2.02 -2.92 -5.58
N LYS A 274 -2.35 -4.21 -5.65
CA LYS A 274 -2.62 -4.90 -6.90
C LYS A 274 -4.00 -5.54 -6.86
N VAL A 275 -4.78 -5.25 -7.90
CA VAL A 275 -6.17 -5.68 -8.04
C VAL A 275 -6.35 -6.37 -9.38
N ARG A 276 -7.19 -7.39 -9.41
CA ARG A 276 -7.55 -8.13 -10.61
C ARG A 276 -8.96 -7.79 -11.04
N VAL A 277 -9.14 -7.60 -12.34
CA VAL A 277 -10.46 -7.52 -12.97
C VAL A 277 -10.74 -8.69 -13.90
N GLY A 278 -12.01 -9.13 -13.91
CA GLY A 278 -12.47 -10.22 -14.74
C GLY A 278 -12.27 -11.61 -14.11
N PRO A 279 -12.66 -12.66 -14.85
CA PRO A 279 -12.80 -14.01 -14.31
C PRO A 279 -11.49 -14.81 -14.32
N THR A 280 -10.44 -14.32 -15.00
CA THR A 280 -9.15 -15.00 -15.10
C THR A 280 -8.50 -15.05 -13.72
N ALA A 281 -8.01 -16.21 -13.29
CA ALA A 281 -7.21 -16.28 -12.08
C ALA A 281 -5.86 -15.60 -12.30
N THR A 282 -5.44 -14.78 -11.34
CA THR A 282 -4.09 -14.18 -11.28
C THR A 282 -3.30 -14.90 -10.19
N GLN A 283 -2.01 -15.11 -10.43
CA GLN A 283 -1.10 -15.63 -9.43
C GLN A 283 -0.92 -14.60 -8.32
N GLU A 284 -1.18 -14.97 -7.07
CA GLU A 284 -0.83 -14.15 -5.92
C GLU A 284 0.69 -13.95 -5.88
N PRO A 285 1.17 -12.74 -5.54
CA PRO A 285 2.59 -12.48 -5.51
C PRO A 285 3.26 -13.34 -4.44
N GLY A 286 4.42 -13.90 -4.80
CA GLY A 286 5.24 -14.65 -3.87
C GLY A 286 5.92 -13.74 -2.84
N PRO A 287 6.55 -14.33 -1.81
CA PRO A 287 7.42 -13.58 -0.91
C PRO A 287 8.56 -12.93 -1.70
N ARG A 288 8.83 -11.65 -1.45
CA ARG A 288 9.92 -10.90 -2.10
C ARG A 288 11.07 -10.62 -1.16
N TYR A 289 10.76 -10.21 0.06
CA TYR A 289 11.78 -9.94 1.06
C TYR A 289 11.28 -10.14 2.50
N ILE A 290 12.22 -10.30 3.42
CA ILE A 290 11.98 -10.42 4.86
C ILE A 290 12.68 -9.28 5.60
N THR A 291 12.05 -8.79 6.66
CA THR A 291 12.63 -7.73 7.48
C THR A 291 12.27 -7.90 8.96
N ASP A 292 13.01 -7.26 9.86
CA ASP A 292 12.71 -7.24 11.28
C ASP A 292 11.52 -6.33 11.58
N ALA A 293 10.59 -6.84 12.39
CA ALA A 293 9.42 -6.09 12.85
C ALA A 293 9.52 -5.71 14.34
N ALA A 294 10.18 -6.54 15.16
CA ALA A 294 10.39 -6.26 16.59
C ALA A 294 11.52 -7.09 17.20
N GLY A 295 12.18 -6.56 18.23
CA GLY A 295 13.15 -7.30 19.06
C GLY A 295 14.62 -7.21 18.61
N ASN A 296 14.90 -6.54 17.50
CA ASN A 296 16.26 -6.25 17.06
C ASN A 296 16.93 -5.20 17.96
N GLY A 297 18.24 -5.33 18.20
CA GLY A 297 19.02 -4.42 19.05
C GLY A 297 18.77 -4.56 20.55
N THR A 298 18.11 -5.64 21.01
CA THR A 298 17.71 -5.77 22.41
C THR A 298 18.80 -6.40 23.29
N SER A 299 18.95 -5.90 24.52
CA SER A 299 19.80 -6.50 25.54
C SER A 299 18.97 -7.35 26.50
N ILE A 300 19.50 -8.52 26.86
CA ILE A 300 18.76 -9.60 27.53
C ILE A 300 19.67 -10.19 28.61
N PRO A 301 19.24 -10.28 29.88
CA PRO A 301 20.02 -10.99 30.90
C PRO A 301 20.24 -12.46 30.55
N GLU A 302 21.35 -13.02 30.99
CA GLU A 302 21.51 -14.48 31.03
C GLU A 302 20.34 -15.16 31.76
N ASN A 303 20.11 -16.43 31.44
CA ASN A 303 19.03 -17.23 32.01
C ASN A 303 17.61 -16.64 31.80
N THR A 304 17.45 -15.72 30.84
CA THR A 304 16.14 -15.16 30.46
C THR A 304 15.83 -15.37 28.97
N THR A 305 14.65 -14.93 28.55
CA THR A 305 14.15 -15.13 27.18
C THR A 305 13.65 -13.83 26.58
N GLN A 306 13.82 -13.66 25.27
CA GLN A 306 13.29 -12.52 24.51
C GLN A 306 12.57 -13.00 23.26
N ARG A 307 11.48 -12.31 22.89
CA ARG A 307 10.79 -12.53 21.63
C ARG A 307 11.30 -11.56 20.55
N PHE A 308 11.43 -12.04 19.33
CA PHE A 308 11.67 -11.20 18.17
C PHE A 308 10.75 -11.63 17.03
N THR A 309 10.34 -10.67 16.20
CA THR A 309 9.34 -10.87 15.16
C THR A 309 9.91 -10.43 13.83
N VAL A 310 9.72 -11.27 12.82
CA VAL A 310 9.98 -10.93 11.42
C VAL A 310 8.68 -10.68 10.70
N VAL A 311 8.75 -9.93 9.61
CA VAL A 311 7.66 -9.81 8.63
C VAL A 311 8.18 -10.15 7.24
N VAL A 312 7.44 -10.99 6.52
CA VAL A 312 7.69 -11.31 5.11
C VAL A 312 6.71 -10.51 4.25
N ARG A 313 7.23 -9.85 3.23
CA ARG A 313 6.47 -8.97 2.33
C ARG A 313 6.67 -9.37 0.88
N ASP A 314 5.67 -9.06 0.06
CA ASP A 314 5.72 -9.20 -1.39
C ASP A 314 6.44 -8.02 -2.05
N GLU A 315 6.49 -8.03 -3.39
CA GLU A 315 7.09 -6.95 -4.19
C GLU A 315 6.35 -5.60 -4.04
N TYR A 316 5.10 -5.61 -3.55
CA TYR A 316 4.27 -4.42 -3.35
C TYR A 316 4.34 -3.90 -1.91
N ASN A 317 5.28 -4.39 -1.10
CA ASN A 317 5.44 -4.06 0.32
C ASN A 317 4.30 -4.57 1.22
N ASN A 318 3.46 -5.49 0.74
CA ASN A 318 2.33 -6.02 1.52
C ASN A 318 2.67 -7.40 2.14
N PRO A 319 2.07 -7.75 3.29
CA PRO A 319 2.43 -8.97 4.01
C PRO A 319 2.03 -10.27 3.30
N VAL A 320 2.87 -11.30 3.40
CA VAL A 320 2.61 -12.62 2.77
C VAL A 320 2.45 -13.71 3.83
N SER A 321 1.31 -14.39 3.78
CA SER A 321 0.96 -15.47 4.72
C SER A 321 1.51 -16.83 4.30
N GLY A 322 1.75 -17.70 5.29
CA GLY A 322 2.11 -19.11 5.06
C GLY A 322 3.55 -19.33 4.59
N VAL A 323 4.41 -18.33 4.69
CA VAL A 323 5.81 -18.42 4.30
C VAL A 323 6.62 -19.05 5.44
N PRO A 324 7.36 -20.14 5.19
CA PRO A 324 8.27 -20.69 6.18
C PRO A 324 9.46 -19.76 6.41
N VAL A 325 9.78 -19.52 7.68
CA VAL A 325 10.97 -18.78 8.10
C VAL A 325 11.85 -19.69 8.92
N THR A 326 13.14 -19.70 8.62
CA THR A 326 14.16 -20.43 9.37
C THR A 326 15.10 -19.48 10.08
N THR A 327 15.54 -19.87 11.28
CA THR A 327 16.55 -19.15 12.05
C THR A 327 17.84 -19.94 12.05
N THR A 328 18.95 -19.30 11.67
CA THR A 328 20.29 -19.86 11.77
C THR A 328 21.16 -18.98 12.67
N PRO A 329 21.90 -19.58 13.62
CA PRO A 329 22.97 -18.86 14.30
C PRO A 329 24.01 -18.38 13.31
N THR A 330 24.48 -17.15 13.47
CA THR A 330 25.59 -16.66 12.63
C THR A 330 26.96 -16.99 13.22
N ASN A 331 27.03 -17.26 14.53
CA ASN A 331 28.25 -17.67 15.24
C ASN A 331 28.38 -19.20 15.26
N ALA A 332 29.62 -19.72 15.27
CA ALA A 332 29.91 -21.16 15.22
C ALA A 332 29.29 -21.96 16.39
N ASP A 333 29.13 -21.30 17.54
CA ASP A 333 28.35 -21.75 18.68
C ASP A 333 27.34 -20.63 19.00
N LEU A 334 26.04 -20.87 18.81
CA LEU A 334 25.04 -19.93 19.31
C LEU A 334 25.14 -19.94 20.84
N LEU A 335 25.41 -18.77 21.43
CA LEU A 335 25.16 -18.59 22.86
C LEU A 335 23.65 -18.60 23.05
N GLY A 336 23.10 -19.67 23.64
CA GLY A 336 21.66 -19.83 23.85
C GLY A 336 20.93 -20.68 22.79
N SER A 337 19.62 -20.54 22.70
CA SER A 337 18.77 -21.27 21.75
C SER A 337 17.67 -20.39 21.15
N VAL A 338 17.22 -20.73 19.94
CA VAL A 338 16.11 -20.05 19.25
C VAL A 338 15.07 -21.09 18.85
N GLU A 339 13.80 -20.79 19.11
CA GLU A 339 12.67 -21.62 18.72
C GLU A 339 11.47 -20.76 18.32
N PRO A 340 10.61 -21.23 17.41
CA PRO A 340 9.35 -20.54 17.10
C PRO A 340 8.43 -20.52 18.33
N VAL A 341 7.70 -19.42 18.55
CA VAL A 341 6.76 -19.31 19.68
C VAL A 341 5.55 -20.21 19.46
N ASP A 342 4.98 -20.18 18.25
CA ASP A 342 3.82 -20.98 17.85
C ASP A 342 4.11 -21.80 16.59
N THR A 343 4.54 -21.13 15.54
CA THR A 343 4.86 -21.72 14.23
C THR A 343 5.94 -20.89 13.54
N SER A 344 6.74 -21.53 12.68
CA SER A 344 7.69 -20.84 11.81
C SER A 344 7.06 -20.33 10.51
N LEU A 345 5.75 -20.52 10.33
CA LEU A 345 4.99 -19.99 9.19
C LEU A 345 4.47 -18.58 9.50
N THR A 346 4.53 -17.68 8.53
CA THR A 346 3.94 -16.36 8.67
C THR A 346 2.40 -16.40 8.74
N GLY A 347 1.82 -15.54 9.58
CA GLY A 347 0.38 -15.34 9.69
C GLY A 347 -0.20 -14.48 8.55
N SER A 348 -1.49 -14.13 8.66
CA SER A 348 -2.17 -13.27 7.67
C SER A 348 -1.63 -11.84 7.60
N ASP A 349 -0.92 -11.41 8.64
CA ASP A 349 -0.17 -10.14 8.72
C ASP A 349 1.28 -10.28 8.25
N GLY A 350 1.63 -11.42 7.64
CA GLY A 350 2.97 -11.75 7.17
C GLY A 350 4.01 -11.92 8.28
N ARG A 351 3.60 -11.99 9.56
CA ARG A 351 4.52 -12.04 10.70
C ARG A 351 4.68 -13.43 11.27
N THR A 352 5.87 -13.71 11.80
CA THR A 352 6.10 -14.85 12.69
C THR A 352 7.08 -14.45 13.79
N THR A 353 6.90 -15.04 14.98
CA THR A 353 7.62 -14.68 16.20
C THR A 353 8.44 -15.86 16.70
N PHE A 354 9.68 -15.59 17.03
CA PHE A 354 10.62 -16.52 17.62
C PHE A 354 10.96 -16.10 19.05
N ARG A 355 11.30 -17.07 19.88
CA ARG A 355 11.84 -16.88 21.22
C ARG A 355 13.31 -17.25 21.20
N TYR A 356 14.14 -16.30 21.61
CA TYR A 356 15.53 -16.53 21.98
C TYR A 356 15.60 -16.79 23.49
N THR A 357 16.38 -17.81 23.88
CA THR A 357 16.68 -18.14 25.28
C THR A 357 18.18 -17.97 25.50
N ALA A 358 18.56 -17.04 26.37
CA ALA A 358 19.95 -16.82 26.74
C ALA A 358 20.49 -18.04 27.50
N PRO A 359 21.80 -18.34 27.39
CA PRO A 359 22.44 -19.37 28.21
C PRO A 359 22.28 -19.05 29.70
N ALA A 360 22.42 -20.06 30.56
CA ALA A 360 22.22 -19.90 32.00
C ALA A 360 23.23 -18.95 32.67
N ASP A 361 24.38 -18.74 32.03
CA ASP A 361 25.53 -18.03 32.56
C ASP A 361 26.39 -17.56 31.37
N VAL A 362 26.91 -16.33 31.41
CA VAL A 362 27.90 -15.80 30.47
C VAL A 362 29.02 -15.06 31.21
N ASP A 363 30.27 -15.29 30.81
CA ASP A 363 31.43 -14.59 31.37
C ASP A 363 31.59 -13.21 30.69
N GLY A 364 30.87 -12.20 31.18
CA GLY A 364 30.75 -10.90 30.54
C GLY A 364 29.73 -10.85 29.40
N ASN A 365 29.44 -9.64 28.89
CA ASN A 365 28.42 -9.45 27.88
C ASN A 365 28.83 -10.04 26.52
N GLU A 366 27.87 -10.66 25.85
CA GLU A 366 28.11 -11.36 24.59
C GLU A 366 27.12 -10.95 23.51
N ASP A 367 27.65 -10.67 22.31
CA ASP A 367 26.85 -10.30 21.15
C ASP A 367 26.35 -11.53 20.39
N VAL A 368 25.04 -11.62 20.24
CA VAL A 368 24.36 -12.69 19.54
C VAL A 368 23.75 -12.18 18.25
N ARG A 369 24.12 -12.83 17.14
CA ARG A 369 23.56 -12.54 15.81
C ARG A 369 22.71 -13.71 15.33
N ILE A 370 21.41 -13.49 15.22
CA ILE A 370 20.45 -14.46 14.70
C ILE A 370 20.08 -14.05 13.30
N ARG A 371 20.38 -14.91 12.33
CA ARG A 371 19.94 -14.73 10.95
C ARG A 371 18.62 -15.44 10.76
N THR A 372 17.62 -14.72 10.29
CA THR A 372 16.35 -15.29 9.80
C THR A 372 16.36 -15.29 8.29
N SER A 373 15.91 -16.38 7.68
CA SER A 373 15.80 -16.51 6.23
C SER A 373 14.43 -17.03 5.82
N MET A 374 13.95 -16.59 4.66
CA MET A 374 12.78 -17.21 4.02
C MET A 374 13.13 -18.62 3.53
N GLY A 375 12.16 -19.53 3.59
CA GLY A 375 12.34 -20.92 3.22
C GLY A 375 12.52 -21.86 4.41
N ASP A 376 12.42 -23.16 4.13
CA ASP A 376 12.50 -24.25 5.13
C ASP A 376 13.93 -24.69 5.46
N GLY A 377 14.94 -23.98 4.94
CA GLY A 377 16.35 -24.29 5.15
C GLY A 377 16.85 -25.51 4.37
N THR A 378 16.08 -26.04 3.42
CA THR A 378 16.48 -27.19 2.60
C THR A 378 17.17 -26.82 1.29
N ASP A 379 17.30 -25.52 0.98
CA ASP A 379 17.94 -25.06 -0.26
C ASP A 379 19.46 -25.28 -0.20
N PRO A 380 20.04 -26.19 -1.01
CA PRO A 380 21.46 -26.58 -0.92
C PRO A 380 22.44 -25.49 -1.34
N GLY A 381 21.95 -24.35 -1.84
CA GLY A 381 22.76 -23.32 -2.50
C GLY A 381 23.54 -22.39 -1.58
N ASN A 382 23.18 -22.23 -0.30
CA ASN A 382 23.81 -21.32 0.67
C ASN A 382 24.04 -19.86 0.19
N SER A 383 23.45 -19.47 -0.94
CA SER A 383 23.50 -18.14 -1.54
C SER A 383 22.10 -17.55 -1.47
N ILE A 384 21.62 -17.39 -0.25
CA ILE A 384 20.37 -16.71 0.05
C ILE A 384 20.59 -15.21 -0.26
N ASP A 385 19.70 -14.60 -1.03
CA ASP A 385 19.79 -13.17 -1.40
C ASP A 385 19.69 -12.31 -0.11
N VAL A 386 20.29 -11.11 -0.11
CA VAL A 386 20.20 -10.17 1.03
C VAL A 386 18.74 -9.87 1.35
N LEU A 387 17.88 -9.79 0.33
CA LEU A 387 16.43 -9.60 0.49
C LEU A 387 15.74 -10.77 1.20
N GLU A 388 16.33 -11.96 1.14
CA GLU A 388 15.76 -13.17 1.73
C GLU A 388 16.26 -13.42 3.16
N GLN A 389 16.98 -12.46 3.75
CA GLN A 389 17.47 -12.54 5.13
C GLN A 389 17.20 -11.26 5.92
N ALA A 390 16.95 -11.44 7.22
CA ALA A 390 17.06 -10.37 8.21
C ALA A 390 18.00 -10.83 9.32
N THR A 391 18.75 -9.89 9.91
CA THR A 391 19.71 -10.18 10.99
C THR A 391 19.30 -9.45 12.25
N PHE A 392 18.99 -10.22 13.29
CA PHE A 392 18.76 -9.70 14.63
C PHE A 392 20.07 -9.65 15.39
N ARG A 393 20.33 -8.51 16.01
CA ARG A 393 21.45 -8.31 16.93
C ARG A 393 20.90 -8.23 18.33
N LEU A 394 21.35 -9.13 19.20
CA LEU A 394 21.00 -9.16 20.62
C LEU A 394 22.28 -9.08 21.44
N THR A 395 22.19 -8.58 22.67
CA THR A 395 23.32 -8.60 23.61
C THR A 395 22.89 -9.37 24.86
N VAL A 396 23.55 -10.48 25.16
CA VAL A 396 23.36 -11.21 26.42
C VAL A 396 24.18 -10.51 27.51
N VAL A 397 23.53 -10.19 28.61
CA VAL A 397 24.14 -9.46 29.73
C VAL A 397 24.48 -10.44 30.84
N ASP A 398 25.75 -10.47 31.23
CA ASP A 398 26.25 -11.11 32.45
C ASP A 398 25.65 -10.37 33.65
N SER A 399 24.68 -11.00 34.30
CA SER A 399 23.85 -10.35 35.31
C SER A 399 24.19 -10.80 36.73
N ASP A 400 24.90 -11.91 36.90
CA ASP A 400 25.39 -12.41 38.18
C ASP A 400 26.90 -12.20 38.40
N ARG A 401 27.62 -11.74 37.37
CA ARG A 401 29.04 -11.37 37.38
C ARG A 401 29.98 -12.54 37.62
N SER A 402 29.57 -13.74 37.21
CA SER A 402 30.44 -14.89 37.28
C SER A 402 31.62 -14.73 36.30
N GLY A 403 32.78 -15.31 36.65
CA GLY A 403 33.96 -15.33 35.78
C GLY A 403 34.73 -14.02 35.51
N SER A 404 34.16 -12.83 35.74
CA SER A 404 34.81 -11.53 35.45
C SER A 404 35.39 -10.79 36.68
N PRO A 405 36.60 -10.19 36.60
CA PRO A 405 37.06 -9.23 37.61
C PRO A 405 36.16 -7.99 37.58
N SER A 406 35.67 -7.55 38.76
CA SER A 406 34.64 -6.51 38.96
C SER A 406 34.58 -5.45 37.85
N ASN A 407 33.51 -5.51 37.04
CA ASN A 407 33.26 -4.59 35.92
C ASN A 407 32.53 -3.30 36.34
N THR A 408 32.47 -3.02 37.64
CA THR A 408 31.81 -1.87 38.25
C THR A 408 32.83 -0.83 38.70
N THR A 409 32.55 0.44 38.49
CA THR A 409 33.27 1.52 39.21
C THR A 409 32.79 1.57 40.66
N ASP A 410 33.52 2.27 41.53
CA ASP A 410 33.14 2.45 42.95
C ASP A 410 31.76 3.14 43.09
N ASP A 411 31.28 3.75 42.00
CA ASP A 411 30.04 4.52 41.86
C ASP A 411 28.84 3.68 41.38
N GLY A 412 28.97 2.35 41.33
CA GLY A 412 27.85 1.44 40.98
C GLY A 412 27.49 1.41 39.50
N VAL A 413 28.24 2.09 38.64
CA VAL A 413 28.03 2.10 37.19
C VAL A 413 28.78 0.95 36.52
N SER A 414 28.10 0.25 35.62
CA SER A 414 28.73 -0.83 34.84
C SER A 414 29.54 -0.29 33.67
N ARG A 415 30.77 -0.78 33.48
CA ARG A 415 31.67 -0.39 32.37
C ARG A 415 31.18 -0.78 30.97
N ILE A 416 30.03 -1.48 30.88
CA ILE A 416 29.35 -1.88 29.64
C ILE A 416 28.41 -0.79 29.11
N ASN A 417 28.21 0.29 29.87
CA ASN A 417 27.43 1.44 29.43
C ASN A 417 28.06 2.09 28.19
N PRO A 418 27.31 2.88 27.40
CA PRO A 418 27.82 3.54 26.21
C PRO A 418 29.16 4.23 26.47
N GLY A 419 30.09 4.08 25.53
CA GLY A 419 31.47 4.58 25.64
C GLY A 419 31.60 6.07 25.33
N ASP A 420 32.83 6.49 25.04
CA ASP A 420 33.16 7.88 24.69
C ASP A 420 32.39 8.33 23.41
N ASP A 421 32.04 9.61 23.31
CA ASP A 421 31.19 10.21 22.26
C ASP A 421 29.69 9.81 22.30
N ALA A 422 29.14 9.47 23.46
CA ALA A 422 27.72 9.20 23.68
C ALA A 422 27.21 9.75 25.02
N VAL A 423 25.90 9.69 25.25
CA VAL A 423 25.35 9.86 26.60
C VAL A 423 25.75 8.66 27.45
N GLN A 424 26.61 8.88 28.44
CA GLN A 424 27.07 7.88 29.40
C GLN A 424 26.22 7.92 30.67
N LEU A 425 26.08 6.79 31.35
CA LEU A 425 25.62 6.79 32.74
C LEU A 425 26.85 6.90 33.63
N THR A 426 26.93 7.91 34.50
CA THR A 426 28.12 8.22 35.30
C THR A 426 27.94 7.98 36.79
N ASP A 427 26.70 8.01 37.29
CA ASP A 427 26.39 7.72 38.69
C ASP A 427 24.99 7.11 38.85
N ILE A 428 24.82 6.31 39.90
CA ILE A 428 23.53 5.86 40.40
C ILE A 428 23.47 6.03 41.91
N ALA A 429 22.47 6.76 42.41
CA ALA A 429 22.32 7.02 43.83
C ALA A 429 20.93 6.64 44.35
N ALA A 430 20.89 5.92 45.46
CA ALA A 430 19.69 5.71 46.27
C ALA A 430 19.77 6.60 47.52
N PRO A 431 18.75 7.44 47.82
CA PRO A 431 18.73 8.32 49.01
C PRO A 431 18.86 7.59 50.36
N GLY A 432 18.74 6.27 50.38
CA GLY A 432 18.96 5.43 51.56
C GLY A 432 18.97 3.94 51.22
N PRO A 433 19.39 3.07 52.17
CA PRO A 433 19.60 1.63 51.95
C PRO A 433 18.32 0.81 51.73
N SER A 434 17.17 1.48 51.70
CA SER A 434 15.84 0.88 51.50
C SER A 434 14.93 1.90 50.80
N SER A 435 15.49 2.66 49.86
CA SER A 435 14.76 3.61 49.03
C SER A 435 14.14 2.91 47.83
N SER A 436 12.91 3.26 47.44
CA SER A 436 12.38 2.94 46.10
C SER A 436 12.88 3.92 45.03
N LEU A 437 13.40 5.08 45.46
CA LEU A 437 13.93 6.11 44.56
C LEU A 437 15.36 5.79 44.13
N LEU A 438 15.60 5.87 42.83
CA LEU A 438 16.88 5.73 42.14
C LEU A 438 17.15 6.97 41.31
N ASN A 439 18.27 7.64 41.56
CA ASN A 439 18.73 8.77 40.78
C ASN A 439 19.83 8.31 39.85
N LEU A 440 19.59 8.33 38.55
CA LEU A 440 20.58 7.97 37.55
C LEU A 440 21.10 9.25 36.90
N THR A 441 22.42 9.46 36.97
CA THR A 441 23.08 10.63 36.39
C THR A 441 23.72 10.24 35.06
N PHE A 442 23.34 10.96 34.03
CA PHE A 442 23.82 10.78 32.67
C PHE A 442 24.69 11.97 32.28
N GLN A 443 25.80 11.74 31.58
CA GLN A 443 26.69 12.77 31.05
C GLN A 443 26.76 12.64 29.53
N ASN A 444 26.56 13.73 28.81
CA ASN A 444 26.68 13.70 27.35
C ASN A 444 28.12 14.02 26.93
N GLU A 445 28.87 12.99 26.57
CA GLU A 445 30.23 13.12 26.02
C GLU A 445 30.24 13.26 24.49
N GLY A 446 29.07 13.26 23.84
CA GLY A 446 28.92 13.52 22.42
C GLY A 446 28.98 15.01 22.08
N ASN A 447 28.98 15.32 20.77
CA ASN A 447 29.12 16.69 20.25
C ASN A 447 27.79 17.38 19.89
N GLU A 448 26.66 16.71 20.15
CA GLU A 448 25.31 17.21 19.88
C GLU A 448 24.42 17.01 21.12
N ALA A 449 23.39 17.85 21.26
CA ALA A 449 22.42 17.69 22.33
C ALA A 449 21.53 16.47 22.08
N MET A 450 21.38 15.62 23.10
CA MET A 450 20.60 14.38 23.01
C MET A 450 19.34 14.50 23.87
N THR A 451 18.18 14.12 23.31
CA THR A 451 16.90 14.18 24.03
C THR A 451 16.28 12.79 24.12
N PHE A 452 15.88 12.37 25.32
CA PHE A 452 15.19 11.10 25.50
C PHE A 452 13.79 11.23 24.89
N ASP A 453 13.43 10.30 24.00
CA ASP A 453 12.09 10.17 23.41
C ASP A 453 11.28 9.12 24.20
N LYS A 454 11.86 7.92 24.37
CA LYS A 454 11.20 6.81 25.08
C LYS A 454 12.17 6.03 25.94
N ILE A 455 11.67 5.45 27.03
CA ILE A 455 12.44 4.55 27.90
C ILE A 455 11.78 3.17 27.96
N ARG A 456 12.60 2.13 28.01
CA ARG A 456 12.18 0.76 28.29
C ARG A 456 12.99 0.20 29.45
N LEU A 457 12.29 -0.36 30.44
CA LEU A 457 12.94 -1.16 31.48
C LEU A 457 13.29 -2.52 30.90
N LEU A 458 14.57 -2.79 30.71
CA LEU A 458 15.05 -4.08 30.21
C LEU A 458 14.81 -5.15 31.27
N PHE A 459 15.26 -4.87 32.49
CA PHE A 459 15.07 -5.71 33.66
C PHE A 459 15.36 -4.92 34.94
N PHE A 460 14.88 -5.44 36.05
CA PHE A 460 15.30 -5.01 37.39
C PHE A 460 15.40 -6.29 38.22
N ARG A 461 16.62 -6.76 38.42
CA ARG A 461 16.93 -7.97 39.16
C ARG A 461 17.09 -7.62 40.63
N THR A 462 16.34 -8.34 41.46
CA THR A 462 16.47 -8.30 42.92
C THR A 462 17.03 -9.62 43.41
N ASP A 463 17.77 -9.61 44.53
CA ASP A 463 18.36 -10.81 45.15
C ASP A 463 17.33 -11.94 45.43
N ASP A 464 16.05 -11.60 45.52
CA ASP A 464 14.93 -12.52 45.76
C ASP A 464 14.39 -13.23 44.49
N ASN A 465 15.13 -13.28 43.37
CA ASN A 465 14.73 -13.93 42.11
C ASN A 465 13.42 -13.42 41.48
N ASN A 466 13.00 -12.19 41.81
CA ASN A 466 11.70 -11.68 41.38
C ASN A 466 11.80 -10.92 40.05
N VAL A 467 11.19 -11.49 39.00
CA VAL A 467 11.16 -10.95 37.63
C VAL A 467 9.81 -10.25 37.43
N GLY A 468 9.72 -8.99 37.83
CA GLY A 468 8.46 -8.24 37.76
C GLY A 468 8.55 -7.02 38.66
N THR A 469 8.94 -5.92 38.03
CA THR A 469 9.26 -4.64 38.67
C THR A 469 8.94 -3.57 37.65
N THR A 470 8.49 -2.44 38.14
CA THR A 470 8.15 -1.30 37.32
C THR A 470 8.87 -0.07 37.82
N LEU A 471 9.20 0.84 36.91
CA LEU A 471 9.77 2.13 37.24
C LEU A 471 8.80 3.24 36.83
N ASN A 472 8.65 4.23 37.69
CA ASN A 472 7.98 5.48 37.38
C ASN A 472 8.99 6.61 37.37
N VAL A 473 8.98 7.44 36.33
CA VAL A 473 9.77 8.68 36.35
C VAL A 473 9.09 9.64 37.33
N THR A 474 9.86 10.17 38.28
CA THR A 474 9.33 10.99 39.39
C THR A 474 9.52 12.49 39.20
N SER A 475 10.36 12.91 38.25
CA SER A 475 10.57 14.33 37.95
C SER A 475 11.03 14.53 36.50
N PRO A 476 10.16 15.06 35.61
CA PRO A 476 8.73 15.27 35.84
C PRO A 476 8.01 13.93 36.07
N VAL A 477 6.99 13.93 36.93
CA VAL A 477 6.16 12.73 37.11
C VAL A 477 5.41 12.43 35.81
N ILE A 478 5.54 11.22 35.29
CA ILE A 478 4.70 10.71 34.20
C ILE A 478 3.59 9.80 34.75
N SER A 479 2.48 9.71 34.02
CA SER A 479 1.35 8.84 34.38
C SER A 479 1.61 7.37 34.07
N ASP A 480 2.51 7.10 33.11
CA ASP A 480 2.68 5.79 32.53
C ASP A 480 3.85 5.06 33.18
N GLU A 481 3.60 3.80 33.50
CA GLU A 481 4.52 2.94 34.25
C GLU A 481 5.46 2.21 33.28
N ILE A 482 6.77 2.34 33.48
CA ILE A 482 7.78 1.67 32.67
C ILE A 482 7.90 0.22 33.17
N LYS A 483 7.35 -0.72 32.41
CA LYS A 483 7.29 -2.13 32.80
C LYS A 483 8.48 -2.92 32.27
N ALA A 484 9.07 -3.76 33.12
CA ALA A 484 10.10 -4.70 32.69
C ALA A 484 9.56 -5.62 31.58
N TYR A 485 10.37 -5.88 30.55
CA TYR A 485 10.04 -6.73 29.41
C TYR A 485 8.83 -6.27 28.55
N ALA A 486 8.34 -5.04 28.74
CA ALA A 486 7.33 -4.43 27.88
C ALA A 486 7.98 -3.58 26.77
N ASP A 487 7.17 -3.01 25.87
CA ASP A 487 7.63 -2.05 24.86
C ASP A 487 8.06 -0.72 25.48
N TYR A 488 8.65 0.15 24.66
CA TYR A 488 9.04 1.51 25.06
C TYR A 488 7.85 2.32 25.56
N THR A 489 8.10 3.09 26.62
CA THR A 489 7.15 4.04 27.22
C THR A 489 7.61 5.46 26.91
N ASP A 490 6.70 6.31 26.45
CA ASP A 490 6.99 7.72 26.19
C ASP A 490 7.40 8.42 27.50
N VAL A 491 8.43 9.26 27.43
CA VAL A 491 8.91 10.05 28.58
C VAL A 491 8.95 11.53 28.23
N PRO A 492 9.04 12.44 29.22
CA PRO A 492 9.23 13.85 28.94
C PRO A 492 10.57 14.06 28.25
N ASP A 493 10.66 15.10 27.43
CA ASP A 493 11.89 15.50 26.74
C ASP A 493 13.00 15.83 27.75
N PHE A 494 13.83 14.82 28.04
CA PHE A 494 15.02 14.93 28.86
C PHE A 494 16.20 15.24 27.96
N THR A 495 16.47 16.54 27.75
CA THR A 495 17.58 17.00 26.91
C THR A 495 18.86 17.16 27.73
N ILE A 496 19.94 16.54 27.25
CA ILE A 496 21.29 16.66 27.77
C ILE A 496 22.15 17.36 26.70
N LEU A 497 22.62 18.57 27.00
CA LEU A 497 23.50 19.31 26.09
C LEU A 497 24.91 18.68 26.06
N ASP A 498 25.65 18.90 24.97
CA ASP A 498 27.08 18.52 24.87
C ASP A 498 27.87 18.99 26.09
N GLY A 499 28.54 18.05 26.76
CA GLY A 499 29.39 18.25 27.93
C GLY A 499 28.64 18.48 29.25
N GLU A 500 27.31 18.40 29.26
CA GLU A 500 26.49 18.60 30.45
C GLU A 500 25.99 17.27 31.04
N GLU A 501 25.57 17.32 32.31
CA GLU A 501 24.97 16.18 33.03
C GLU A 501 23.47 16.39 33.27
N LEU A 502 22.73 15.27 33.30
CA LEU A 502 21.33 15.21 33.68
C LEU A 502 21.08 14.04 34.63
N THR A 503 20.51 14.32 35.80
CA THR A 503 20.00 13.28 36.70
C THR A 503 18.51 13.06 36.49
N VAL A 504 18.13 11.81 36.22
CA VAL A 504 16.73 11.38 36.11
C VAL A 504 16.39 10.50 37.32
N SER A 505 15.32 10.85 38.01
CA SER A 505 14.85 10.15 39.20
C SER A 505 13.73 9.16 38.87
N PHE A 506 13.95 7.90 39.16
CA PHE A 506 12.99 6.81 38.99
C PHE A 506 12.53 6.28 40.35
N GLU A 507 11.27 5.97 40.49
CA GLU A 507 10.71 5.25 41.64
C GLU A 507 10.32 3.84 41.21
N ALA A 508 10.96 2.85 41.81
CA ALA A 508 10.60 1.46 41.65
C ALA A 508 9.36 1.10 42.49
N ASP A 509 8.52 0.20 42.00
CA ASP A 509 7.41 -0.37 42.76
C ASP A 509 7.86 -1.19 43.99
N LYS A 510 9.15 -1.55 44.03
CA LYS A 510 9.81 -2.22 45.14
C LYS A 510 10.95 -1.40 45.71
N THR A 511 11.26 -1.67 46.97
CA THR A 511 12.45 -1.12 47.61
C THR A 511 13.71 -1.66 46.93
N ALA A 512 14.54 -0.76 46.41
CA ALA A 512 15.85 -1.09 45.92
C ALA A 512 16.79 -1.40 47.11
N VAL A 513 17.49 -2.53 47.05
CA VAL A 513 18.49 -2.92 48.04
C VAL A 513 19.87 -3.01 47.41
N LYS A 514 20.90 -2.80 48.23
CA LYS A 514 22.30 -2.89 47.79
C LYS A 514 22.55 -4.27 47.16
N GLY A 515 23.01 -4.29 45.91
CA GLY A 515 23.26 -5.51 45.15
C GLY A 515 22.24 -5.80 44.05
N ASP A 516 21.08 -5.14 44.07
CA ASP A 516 20.13 -5.19 42.97
C ASP A 516 20.74 -4.59 41.69
N PHE A 517 20.30 -5.09 40.53
CA PHE A 517 20.85 -4.72 39.22
C PHE A 517 19.74 -4.26 38.27
N VAL A 518 19.88 -3.06 37.71
CA VAL A 518 18.89 -2.46 36.80
C VAL A 518 19.47 -2.28 35.40
N GLY A 519 18.65 -2.61 34.40
CA GLY A 519 18.94 -2.39 32.99
C GLY A 519 17.86 -1.52 32.34
N LEU A 520 18.26 -0.42 31.71
CA LEU A 520 17.38 0.53 31.04
C LEU A 520 17.80 0.69 29.59
N SER A 521 16.83 0.92 28.72
CA SER A 521 17.07 1.29 27.33
C SER A 521 16.41 2.63 27.07
N VAL A 522 17.16 3.53 26.42
CA VAL A 522 16.70 4.88 26.07
C VAL A 522 16.74 5.00 24.55
N LEU A 523 15.58 5.27 23.96
CA LEU A 523 15.43 5.72 22.58
C LEU A 523 15.48 7.25 22.58
N PHE A 524 16.38 7.82 21.79
CA PHE A 524 16.54 9.26 21.62
C PHE A 524 15.74 9.76 20.41
N THR A 525 15.46 11.05 20.38
CA THR A 525 14.67 11.70 19.31
C THR A 525 15.30 11.62 17.91
N ASP A 526 16.60 11.37 17.84
CA ASP A 526 17.34 11.13 16.59
C ASP A 526 17.26 9.67 16.09
N GLY A 527 16.59 8.80 16.84
CA GLY A 527 16.46 7.37 16.58
C GLY A 527 17.57 6.51 17.18
N THR A 528 18.55 7.10 17.87
CA THR A 528 19.62 6.37 18.57
C THR A 528 19.03 5.60 19.75
N VAL A 529 19.54 4.38 20.01
CA VAL A 529 19.14 3.55 21.16
C VAL A 529 20.37 3.18 21.97
N ASN A 530 20.37 3.52 23.26
CA ASN A 530 21.42 3.13 24.21
C ASN A 530 20.86 2.32 25.37
N ASN A 531 21.63 1.33 25.82
CA ASN A 531 21.30 0.51 26.98
C ASN A 531 22.25 0.83 28.14
N TYR A 532 21.67 1.08 29.31
CA TYR A 532 22.34 1.48 30.54
C TYR A 532 22.11 0.47 31.64
N PHE A 533 23.15 0.19 32.40
CA PHE A 533 23.20 -0.87 33.38
C PHE A 533 23.91 -0.36 34.64
N ALA A 534 23.29 -0.59 35.79
CA ALA A 534 23.74 -0.02 37.04
C ALA A 534 23.42 -0.91 38.24
N ASP A 535 24.32 -0.90 39.21
CA ASP A 535 24.16 -1.50 40.52
C ASP A 535 23.56 -0.52 41.50
N ILE A 536 22.66 -1.02 42.33
CA ILE A 536 22.13 -0.23 43.44
C ILE A 536 23.18 -0.27 44.58
N PRO A 537 23.74 0.89 44.98
CA PRO A 537 24.91 0.97 45.86
C PRO A 537 24.67 0.69 47.35
#